data_AF-A0A7V3MJD4-F1
#
_entry.id   AF-A0A7V3MJD4-F1
#
_cell.length_a   1.000
_cell.length_b   1.000
_cell.length_c   1.000
_cell.angle_alpha   90.00
_cell.angle_beta   90.00
_cell.angle_gamma   90.00
#
_symmetry.space_group_name_H-M   'P 1'
#
loop_
_entity.id
_entity.type
_entity.pdbx_description
1 polymer ?
#
loop_
_entity_poly.entity_id
_entity_poly.type
_entity_poly.pdbx_seq_one_letter_code
_entity_poly.pdbx_strand_id
1 'polypeptide(L)'
;RAYLDEHRDEITAIKVAYEAGEHRIDFAYIQGLAARIARPPHNWTPDIIWNAYAAIDAPKVRNCATHTLTDLVPLIRYTIGVDDELIPYGERVREKYAAWLAQQEQAGVVFNDTERWWLDRMVSVIANSAGIGVQDLDDAPFIERGGTDGALRDLGDRAGDLVEQLNAELTA
;
A
#
# COMPACT_ATOMS: atom_id res chain seq x y z
N ARG A 1 17.69 -11.47 11.79
CA ARG A 1 17.14 -11.92 13.09
C ARG A 1 17.66 -11.05 14.24
N ALA A 2 18.95 -11.03 14.55
CA ALA A 2 19.51 -10.20 15.65
C ALA A 2 19.04 -8.73 15.66
N TYR A 3 19.05 -8.02 14.52
CA TYR A 3 18.53 -6.65 14.44
C TYR A 3 17.01 -6.55 14.68
N LEU A 4 16.23 -7.51 14.17
CA LEU A 4 14.78 -7.53 14.36
C LEU A 4 14.41 -7.84 15.82
N ASP A 5 15.26 -8.61 16.49
CA ASP A 5 15.18 -8.86 17.93
C ASP A 5 15.61 -7.63 18.75
N GLU A 6 16.66 -6.93 18.31
CA GLU A 6 17.15 -5.67 18.92
C GLU A 6 16.15 -4.52 18.79
N HIS A 7 15.47 -4.44 17.64
CA HIS A 7 14.45 -3.42 17.36
C HIS A 7 13.02 -3.93 17.56
N ARG A 8 12.85 -5.05 18.26
CA ARG A 8 11.56 -5.71 18.46
C ARG A 8 10.54 -4.78 19.13
N ASP A 9 10.95 -3.97 20.10
CA ASP A 9 10.06 -3.05 20.81
C ASP A 9 9.51 -1.96 19.89
N GLU A 10 10.31 -1.52 18.93
CA GLU A 10 9.92 -0.50 17.97
C GLU A 10 9.05 -1.07 16.84
N ILE A 11 9.39 -2.27 16.38
CA ILE A 11 8.54 -3.08 15.51
C ILE A 11 7.21 -3.46 16.22
N THR A 12 7.23 -3.61 17.54
CA THR A 12 6.04 -3.83 18.36
C THR A 12 5.25 -2.55 18.55
N ALA A 13 5.88 -1.37 18.62
CA ALA A 13 5.17 -0.10 18.58
C ALA A 13 4.41 0.09 17.24
N ILE A 14 5.00 -0.39 16.13
CA ILE A 14 4.30 -0.46 14.83
C ILE A 14 3.09 -1.40 14.90
N LYS A 15 3.26 -2.56 15.54
CA LYS A 15 2.16 -3.53 15.78
C LYS A 15 1.05 -2.95 16.67
N VAL A 16 1.41 -2.20 17.73
CA VAL A 16 0.45 -1.59 18.66
C VAL A 16 -0.30 -0.42 18.01
N ALA A 17 0.36 0.40 17.20
CA ALA A 17 -0.31 1.41 16.39
C ALA A 17 -1.31 0.78 15.40
N TYR A 18 -0.91 -0.35 14.78
CA TYR A 18 -1.77 -1.12 13.89
C TYR A 18 -2.98 -1.75 14.61
N GLU A 19 -2.78 -2.32 15.80
CA GLU A 19 -3.82 -2.97 16.61
C GLU A 19 -4.77 -1.97 17.32
N ALA A 20 -4.33 -0.72 17.53
CA ALA A 20 -5.13 0.33 18.17
C ALA A 20 -6.24 0.92 17.28
N GLY A 21 -6.41 0.43 16.06
CA GLY A 21 -7.49 0.83 15.15
C GLY A 21 -7.15 2.02 14.24
N GLU A 22 -5.91 2.51 14.26
CA GLU A 22 -5.38 3.37 13.21
C GLU A 22 -5.02 2.50 11.99
N HIS A 23 -6.05 2.05 11.26
CA HIS A 23 -5.96 1.17 10.08
C HIS A 23 -5.20 1.80 8.87
N ARG A 24 -4.51 2.91 9.09
CA ARG A 24 -3.67 3.59 8.11
C ARG A 24 -2.28 3.76 8.71
N ILE A 25 -1.32 2.97 8.20
CA ILE A 25 0.08 3.29 8.45
C ILE A 25 0.35 4.61 7.74
N ASP A 26 0.66 5.66 8.50
CA ASP A 26 1.07 6.93 7.92
C ASP A 26 2.30 6.69 7.03
N PHE A 27 2.18 7.00 5.74
CA PHE A 27 3.28 6.84 4.79
C PHE A 27 4.52 7.64 5.22
N ALA A 28 4.34 8.75 5.94
CA ALA A 28 5.45 9.50 6.53
C ALA A 28 6.24 8.67 7.55
N TYR A 29 5.56 7.80 8.31
CA TYR A 29 6.21 6.89 9.24
C TYR A 29 7.02 5.82 8.50
N ILE A 30 6.47 5.23 7.43
CA ILE A 30 7.19 4.25 6.58
C ILE A 30 8.45 4.89 6.00
N GLN A 31 8.34 6.12 5.49
CA GLN A 31 9.49 6.88 4.99
C GLN A 31 10.53 7.14 6.08
N GLY A 32 10.09 7.50 7.29
CA GLY A 32 10.98 7.71 8.44
C GLY A 32 11.75 6.43 8.82
N LEU A 33 11.05 5.29 8.85
CA LEU A 33 11.67 3.99 9.10
C LEU A 33 12.69 3.64 7.99
N ALA A 34 12.29 3.78 6.73
CA ALA A 34 13.16 3.54 5.58
C ALA A 34 14.45 4.38 5.65
N ALA A 35 14.30 5.68 5.92
CA ALA A 35 15.40 6.61 6.02
C ALA A 35 16.35 6.29 7.18
N ARG A 36 15.86 5.64 8.23
CA ARG A 36 16.70 5.21 9.36
C ARG A 36 17.47 3.93 9.04
N ILE A 37 16.79 2.89 8.56
CA ILE A 37 17.43 1.58 8.27
C ILE A 37 18.45 1.67 7.12
N ALA A 38 18.29 2.66 6.23
CA ALA A 38 19.21 2.94 5.14
C ALA A 38 20.54 3.58 5.61
N ARG A 39 20.66 4.03 6.86
CA ARG A 39 21.90 4.64 7.36
C ARG A 39 22.93 3.58 7.77
N PRO A 40 24.23 3.93 7.80
CA PRO A 40 25.26 3.07 8.39
C PRO A 40 24.93 2.69 9.85
N PRO A 41 25.32 1.49 10.31
CA PRO A 41 26.15 0.51 9.59
C PRO A 41 25.35 -0.41 8.64
N HIS A 42 24.03 -0.40 8.67
CA HIS A 42 23.20 -1.42 8.04
C HIS A 42 23.02 -1.21 6.53
N ASN A 43 22.78 0.03 6.09
CA ASN A 43 22.54 0.35 4.68
C ASN A 43 21.42 -0.49 4.05
N TRP A 44 20.35 -0.74 4.80
CA TRP A 44 19.27 -1.59 4.35
C TRP A 44 18.27 -0.88 3.47
N THR A 45 17.79 -1.60 2.46
CA THR A 45 16.70 -1.22 1.58
C THR A 45 15.63 -2.30 1.60
N PRO A 46 14.38 -1.99 1.17
CA PRO A 46 13.34 -3.00 1.02
C PRO A 46 13.83 -4.21 0.22
N ASP A 47 14.54 -4.00 -0.90
CA ASP A 47 15.10 -5.08 -1.71
C ASP A 47 16.09 -5.97 -0.96
N ILE A 48 16.99 -5.39 -0.16
CA ILE A 48 17.97 -6.17 0.61
C ILE A 48 17.25 -7.08 1.62
N ILE A 49 16.26 -6.53 2.33
CA ILE A 49 15.52 -7.26 3.36
C ILE A 49 14.64 -8.33 2.72
N TRP A 50 13.96 -8.01 1.61
CA TRP A 50 13.13 -8.95 0.87
C TRP A 50 13.93 -10.14 0.34
N ASN A 51 15.07 -9.86 -0.31
CA ASN A 51 15.95 -10.90 -0.84
C ASN A 51 16.52 -11.78 0.28
N ALA A 52 16.80 -11.20 1.46
CA ALA A 52 17.23 -11.98 2.62
C ALA A 52 16.13 -12.96 3.07
N TYR A 53 14.85 -12.53 3.08
CA TYR A 53 13.73 -13.42 3.37
C TYR A 53 13.52 -14.48 2.30
N ALA A 54 13.58 -14.10 1.02
CA ALA A 54 13.46 -15.03 -0.10
C ALA A 54 14.55 -16.13 -0.06
N ALA A 55 15.75 -15.81 0.42
CA ALA A 55 16.83 -16.79 0.57
C ALA A 55 16.61 -17.79 1.72
N ILE A 56 15.87 -17.43 2.77
CA ILE A 56 15.70 -18.28 3.97
C ILE A 56 14.33 -18.97 4.07
N ASP A 57 13.29 -18.42 3.46
CA ASP A 57 11.93 -18.96 3.50
C ASP A 57 11.24 -18.85 2.11
N ALA A 58 11.98 -19.23 1.07
CA ALA A 58 11.55 -19.13 -0.34
C ALA A 58 10.10 -19.59 -0.60
N PRO A 59 9.58 -20.69 -0.01
CA PRO A 59 8.20 -21.12 -0.26
C PRO A 59 7.12 -20.14 0.20
N LYS A 60 7.44 -19.24 1.14
CA LYS A 60 6.50 -18.28 1.73
C LYS A 60 6.72 -16.85 1.25
N VAL A 61 7.67 -16.64 0.33
CA VAL A 61 8.01 -15.31 -0.18
C VAL A 61 7.63 -15.23 -1.64
N ARG A 62 6.72 -14.33 -1.96
CA ARG A 62 6.33 -14.07 -3.35
C ARG A 62 7.38 -13.18 -4.00
N ASN A 63 7.86 -13.59 -5.17
CA ASN A 63 8.83 -12.84 -5.95
C ASN A 63 8.19 -11.60 -6.56
N CYS A 64 8.90 -10.47 -6.50
CA CYS A 64 8.55 -9.25 -7.22
C CYS A 64 9.77 -8.78 -8.02
N ALA A 65 9.55 -8.17 -9.19
CA ALA A 65 10.63 -7.60 -9.98
C ALA A 65 11.19 -6.30 -9.37
N THR A 66 10.36 -5.56 -8.64
CA THR A 66 10.70 -4.27 -8.04
C THR A 66 9.99 -4.10 -6.71
N HIS A 67 10.73 -3.73 -5.67
CA HIS A 67 10.14 -3.36 -4.39
C HIS A 67 9.93 -1.85 -4.27
N THR A 68 8.90 -1.48 -3.53
CA THR A 68 8.55 -0.09 -3.23
C THR A 68 8.70 0.19 -1.74
N LEU A 69 8.66 1.45 -1.33
CA LEU A 69 8.74 1.80 0.10
C LEU A 69 7.59 1.18 0.90
N THR A 70 6.41 1.02 0.30
CA THR A 70 5.25 0.37 0.93
C THR A 70 5.47 -1.10 1.21
N ASP A 71 6.43 -1.77 0.56
CA ASP A 71 6.81 -3.16 0.86
C ASP A 71 7.47 -3.33 2.23
N LEU A 72 7.85 -2.23 2.91
CA LEU A 72 8.22 -2.30 4.33
C LEU A 72 7.05 -2.78 5.22
N VAL A 73 5.81 -2.50 4.83
CA VAL A 73 4.62 -2.95 5.59
C VAL A 73 4.51 -4.47 5.64
N PRO A 74 4.41 -5.19 4.51
CA PRO A 74 4.37 -6.65 4.54
C PRO A 74 5.66 -7.26 5.11
N LEU A 75 6.83 -6.63 4.92
CA LEU A 75 8.07 -7.07 5.57
C LEU A 75 7.97 -7.06 7.09
N ILE A 76 7.45 -5.98 7.68
CA ILE A 76 7.26 -5.88 9.12
C ILE A 76 6.26 -6.92 9.60
N ARG A 77 5.08 -6.99 8.95
CA ARG A 77 4.00 -7.92 9.33
C ARG A 77 4.42 -9.38 9.28
N TYR A 78 5.13 -9.78 8.23
CA TYR A 78 5.69 -11.12 8.10
C TYR A 78 6.75 -11.39 9.18
N THR A 79 7.62 -10.42 9.44
CA THR A 79 8.67 -10.53 10.47
C THR A 79 8.10 -10.77 11.87
N ILE A 80 6.99 -10.12 12.21
CA ILE A 80 6.33 -10.25 13.53
C ILE A 80 5.34 -11.42 13.60
N GLY A 81 5.22 -12.21 12.52
CA GLY A 81 4.30 -13.34 12.43
C GLY A 81 2.82 -12.95 12.38
N VAL A 82 2.51 -11.72 11.95
CA VAL A 82 1.13 -11.33 11.64
C VAL A 82 0.68 -11.94 10.32
N ASP A 83 1.57 -12.00 9.33
CA ASP A 83 1.30 -12.67 8.06
C ASP A 83 2.16 -13.92 7.92
N ASP A 84 1.56 -15.01 7.42
CA ASP A 84 2.25 -16.27 7.15
C ASP A 84 3.05 -16.26 5.84
N GLU A 85 2.70 -15.35 4.92
CA GLU A 85 3.36 -15.17 3.62
C GLU A 85 3.80 -13.71 3.41
N LEU A 86 5.00 -13.56 2.85
CA LEU A 86 5.55 -12.28 2.45
C LEU A 86 5.15 -11.98 1.00
N ILE A 87 4.11 -11.17 0.84
CA ILE A 87 3.52 -10.78 -0.45
C ILE A 87 3.72 -9.27 -0.64
N PRO A 88 4.15 -8.79 -1.84
CA PRO A 88 4.32 -7.37 -2.10
C PRO A 88 3.05 -6.57 -1.82
N TYR A 89 3.21 -5.39 -1.23
CA TYR A 89 2.08 -4.55 -0.83
C TYR A 89 1.21 -4.19 -2.03
N GLY A 90 1.83 -3.77 -3.14
CA GLY A 90 1.11 -3.46 -4.37
C GLY A 90 0.34 -4.66 -4.96
N GLU A 91 0.79 -5.89 -4.70
CA GLU A 91 0.07 -7.07 -5.12
C GLU A 91 -1.17 -7.33 -4.26
N ARG A 92 -1.06 -7.19 -2.94
CA ARG A 92 -2.22 -7.25 -2.03
C ARG A 92 -3.26 -6.18 -2.36
N VAL A 93 -2.82 -4.95 -2.65
CA VAL A 93 -3.71 -3.86 -3.08
C VAL A 93 -4.47 -4.23 -4.35
N ARG A 94 -3.80 -4.86 -5.34
CA ARG A 94 -4.47 -5.34 -6.56
C ARG A 94 -5.48 -6.46 -6.29
N GLU A 95 -5.13 -7.43 -5.44
CA GLU A 95 -6.04 -8.52 -5.05
C GLU A 95 -7.30 -7.96 -4.37
N LYS A 96 -7.14 -7.04 -3.43
CA LYS A 96 -8.25 -6.35 -2.77
C LYS A 96 -9.08 -5.51 -3.72
N TYR A 97 -8.45 -4.80 -4.66
CA TYR A 97 -9.16 -3.99 -5.64
C TYR A 97 -10.00 -4.86 -6.58
N ALA A 98 -9.48 -6.01 -7.02
CA ALA A 98 -10.27 -6.96 -7.81
C ALA A 98 -11.48 -7.50 -7.03
N ALA A 99 -11.30 -7.82 -5.74
CA ALA A 99 -12.39 -8.24 -4.87
C ALA A 99 -13.44 -7.12 -4.66
N TRP A 100 -13.00 -5.89 -4.42
CA TRP A 100 -13.87 -4.72 -4.27
C TRP A 100 -14.68 -4.46 -5.54
N LEU A 101 -14.05 -4.50 -6.72
CA LEU A 101 -14.75 -4.37 -8.00
C LEU A 101 -15.83 -5.44 -8.18
N ALA A 102 -15.54 -6.70 -7.82
CA ALA A 102 -16.52 -7.78 -7.88
C ALA A 102 -17.70 -7.56 -6.92
N GLN A 103 -17.46 -6.99 -5.74
CA GLN A 103 -18.52 -6.61 -4.80
C GLN A 103 -19.38 -5.47 -5.35
N GLN A 104 -18.77 -4.45 -5.98
CA GLN A 104 -19.50 -3.36 -6.64
C GLN A 104 -20.41 -3.90 -7.76
N GLU A 105 -19.89 -4.80 -8.60
CA GLU A 105 -20.66 -5.44 -9.67
C GLU A 105 -21.84 -6.25 -9.11
N GLN A 106 -21.64 -7.01 -8.04
CA GLN A 106 -22.72 -7.76 -7.36
C GLN A 106 -23.79 -6.84 -6.76
N ALA A 107 -23.41 -5.63 -6.34
CA ALA A 107 -24.33 -4.60 -5.86
C ALA A 107 -25.03 -3.83 -7.01
N GLY A 108 -24.76 -4.19 -8.27
CA GLY A 108 -25.34 -3.55 -9.46
C GLY A 108 -24.66 -2.26 -9.88
N VAL A 109 -23.49 -1.95 -9.32
CA VAL A 109 -22.68 -0.80 -9.72
C VAL A 109 -21.78 -1.22 -10.88
N VAL A 110 -21.87 -0.49 -11.99
CA VAL A 110 -21.04 -0.72 -13.18
C VAL A 110 -20.26 0.56 -13.48
N PHE A 111 -18.94 0.44 -13.54
CA PHE A 111 -18.05 1.53 -13.91
C PHE A 111 -17.76 1.48 -15.42
N ASN A 112 -17.90 2.60 -16.10
CA ASN A 112 -17.49 2.75 -17.49
C ASN A 112 -15.96 2.91 -17.61
N ASP A 113 -15.43 2.85 -18.83
CA ASP A 113 -13.98 2.92 -19.09
C ASP A 113 -13.33 4.20 -18.54
N THR A 114 -14.03 5.33 -18.54
CA THR A 114 -13.53 6.59 -18.00
C THR A 114 -13.39 6.51 -16.48
N GLU A 115 -14.42 6.02 -15.79
CA GLU A 115 -14.41 5.80 -14.34
C GLU A 115 -13.35 4.76 -13.95
N ARG A 116 -13.25 3.66 -14.70
CA ARG A 116 -12.24 2.62 -14.49
C ARG A 116 -10.83 3.14 -14.60
N TRP A 117 -10.56 4.03 -15.55
CA TRP A 117 -9.25 4.67 -15.64
C TRP A 117 -8.91 5.45 -14.37
N TRP A 118 -9.86 6.19 -13.79
CA TRP A 118 -9.63 6.93 -12.54
C TRP A 118 -9.36 5.97 -11.39
N LEU A 119 -10.22 4.97 -11.19
CA LEU A 119 -10.07 3.97 -10.14
C LEU A 119 -8.74 3.22 -10.25
N ASP A 120 -8.39 2.74 -11.45
CA ASP A 120 -7.16 1.98 -11.68
C ASP A 120 -5.90 2.84 -11.40
N ARG A 121 -5.95 4.15 -11.70
CA ARG A 121 -4.84 5.08 -11.39
C ARG A 121 -4.78 5.43 -9.91
N MET A 122 -5.91 5.63 -9.25
CA MET A 122 -5.96 5.84 -7.80
C MET A 122 -5.39 4.63 -7.05
N VAL A 123 -5.77 3.41 -7.47
CA VAL A 123 -5.23 2.15 -6.92
C VAL A 123 -3.72 2.05 -7.15
N SER A 124 -3.24 2.48 -8.32
CA SER A 124 -1.80 2.54 -8.60
C SER A 124 -1.07 3.48 -7.64
N VAL A 125 -1.65 4.62 -7.29
CA VAL A 125 -1.07 5.52 -6.27
C VAL A 125 -1.08 4.83 -4.91
N ILE A 126 -2.24 4.32 -4.46
CA ILE A 126 -2.38 3.61 -3.17
C ILE A 126 -1.34 2.48 -3.02
N ALA A 127 -1.09 1.71 -4.09
CA ALA A 127 -0.09 0.64 -4.09
C ALA A 127 1.35 1.16 -3.79
N ASN A 128 1.67 2.39 -4.18
CA ASN A 128 2.99 2.99 -4.04
C ASN A 128 3.16 3.91 -2.83
N SER A 129 2.07 4.50 -2.32
CA SER A 129 2.08 5.47 -1.21
C SER A 129 1.24 5.06 0.00
N ALA A 130 0.65 3.86 0.00
CA ALA A 130 -0.25 3.36 1.06
C ALA A 130 -1.46 4.27 1.33
N GLY A 131 -1.87 5.05 0.34
CA GLY A 131 -3.04 5.92 0.38
C GLY A 131 -3.04 6.93 -0.74
N ILE A 132 -4.16 7.60 -0.95
CA ILE A 132 -4.33 8.70 -1.90
C ILE A 132 -5.19 9.80 -1.27
N GLY A 133 -4.75 11.04 -1.39
CA GLY A 133 -5.49 12.25 -1.05
C GLY A 133 -5.94 13.02 -2.28
N VAL A 134 -6.76 14.04 -2.08
CA VAL A 134 -7.25 14.90 -3.17
C VAL A 134 -6.09 15.60 -3.88
N GLN A 135 -5.07 16.03 -3.13
CA GLN A 135 -3.89 16.67 -3.70
C GLN A 135 -3.12 15.79 -4.68
N ASP A 136 -3.18 14.46 -4.54
CA ASP A 136 -2.52 13.55 -5.48
C ASP A 136 -3.24 13.55 -6.85
N LEU A 137 -4.50 14.00 -6.91
CA LEU A 137 -5.21 14.22 -8.17
C LEU A 137 -4.70 15.45 -8.92
N ASP A 138 -3.91 16.30 -8.26
CA ASP A 138 -3.24 17.45 -8.88
C ASP A 138 -1.83 17.11 -9.41
N ASP A 139 -1.50 15.80 -9.47
CA ASP A 139 -0.29 15.27 -10.10
C ASP A 139 -0.56 14.39 -11.33
N ALA A 140 0.49 14.06 -12.10
CA ALA A 140 0.38 13.15 -13.24
C ALA A 140 0.07 11.71 -12.78
N PRO A 141 -0.78 10.95 -13.50
CA PRO A 141 -1.39 11.29 -14.79
C PRO A 141 -2.74 12.03 -14.68
N PHE A 142 -3.23 12.34 -13.48
CA PHE A 142 -4.57 12.90 -13.27
C PHE A 142 -4.72 14.31 -13.85
N ILE A 143 -3.70 15.15 -13.73
CA ILE A 143 -3.68 16.49 -14.33
C ILE A 143 -3.91 16.48 -15.85
N GLU A 144 -3.47 15.41 -16.52
CA GLU A 144 -3.67 15.24 -17.96
C GLU A 144 -5.15 15.05 -18.32
N ARG A 145 -5.98 14.68 -17.34
CA ARG A 145 -7.45 14.58 -17.42
C ARG A 145 -8.21 15.68 -16.66
N GLY A 146 -7.51 16.72 -16.24
CA GLY A 146 -8.08 17.87 -15.52
C GLY A 146 -8.02 17.77 -14.00
N GLY A 147 -7.23 16.85 -13.47
CA GLY A 147 -6.97 16.70 -12.03
C GLY A 147 -8.23 16.54 -11.20
N THR A 148 -8.30 17.22 -10.06
CA THR A 148 -9.47 17.18 -9.17
C THR A 148 -10.80 17.51 -9.88
N ASP A 149 -10.83 18.55 -10.71
CA ASP A 149 -12.02 18.92 -11.49
C ASP A 149 -12.38 17.85 -12.53
N GLY A 150 -11.37 17.18 -13.08
CA GLY A 150 -11.53 16.04 -13.98
C GLY A 150 -12.18 14.85 -13.29
N ALA A 151 -11.76 14.54 -12.06
CA ALA A 151 -12.34 13.47 -11.26
C ALA A 151 -13.81 13.78 -10.93
N LEU A 152 -14.13 15.01 -10.53
CA LEU A 152 -15.51 15.45 -10.28
C LEU A 152 -16.39 15.34 -11.53
N ARG A 153 -15.88 15.75 -12.69
CA ARG A 153 -16.60 15.64 -13.97
C ARG A 153 -16.90 14.19 -14.34
N ASP A 154 -15.92 13.30 -14.19
CA ASP A 154 -15.98 11.94 -14.73
C ASP A 154 -16.59 10.92 -13.76
N LEU A 155 -16.42 11.12 -12.45
CA LEU A 155 -16.95 10.26 -11.38
C LEU A 155 -18.23 10.84 -10.74
N GLY A 156 -18.53 12.13 -10.96
CA GLY A 156 -19.68 12.81 -10.37
C GLY A 156 -19.59 12.96 -8.85
N ASP A 157 -20.76 13.06 -8.20
CA ASP A 157 -20.88 13.33 -6.75
C ASP A 157 -20.21 12.26 -5.86
N ARG A 158 -19.99 11.05 -6.40
CA ARG A 158 -19.34 9.94 -5.69
C ARG A 158 -17.80 9.98 -5.74
N ALA A 159 -17.18 10.97 -6.38
CA ALA A 159 -15.72 11.05 -6.49
C ALA A 159 -15.02 10.98 -5.12
N GLY A 160 -15.50 11.79 -4.16
CA GLY A 160 -14.97 11.81 -2.79
C GLY A 160 -15.17 10.47 -2.08
N ASP A 161 -16.38 9.93 -2.12
CA ASP A 161 -16.72 8.65 -1.49
C ASP A 161 -15.88 7.49 -2.05
N LEU A 162 -15.62 7.47 -3.36
CA LEU A 162 -14.76 6.45 -3.97
C LEU A 162 -13.32 6.56 -3.49
N VAL A 163 -12.77 7.77 -3.37
CA VAL A 163 -11.41 7.97 -2.82
C VAL A 163 -11.34 7.47 -1.38
N GLU A 164 -12.34 7.78 -0.55
CA GLU A 164 -12.39 7.32 0.83
C GLU A 164 -12.55 5.80 0.93
N GLN A 165 -13.46 5.21 0.15
CA GLN A 165 -13.67 3.76 0.08
C GLN A 165 -12.43 3.02 -0.39
N LEU A 166 -11.79 3.47 -1.47
CA LEU A 166 -10.56 2.84 -1.96
C LEU A 166 -9.45 2.90 -0.91
N ASN A 167 -9.29 4.03 -0.21
CA ASN A 167 -8.33 4.09 0.88
C ASN A 167 -8.69 3.11 2.00
N ALA A 168 -9.96 3.07 2.45
CA ALA A 168 -10.37 2.21 3.55
C ALA A 168 -10.22 0.72 3.22
N GLU A 169 -10.72 0.29 2.07
CA GLU A 169 -10.75 -1.12 1.69
C GLU A 169 -9.36 -1.66 1.34
N LEU A 170 -8.56 -0.86 0.63
CA LEU A 170 -7.30 -1.34 0.08
C LEU A 170 -6.15 -1.30 1.09
N THR A 171 -6.17 -0.38 2.06
CA THR A 171 -5.07 -0.24 3.04
C THR A 171 -5.30 -0.97 4.36
N ALA A 172 -6.49 -1.55 4.58
CA ALA A 172 -6.83 -2.29 5.80
C ALA A 172 -5.90 -3.47 6.13
#